data_AF-A0A0A1X3L9-F1
#
_entry.id   AF-A0A0A1X3L9-F1
#
_cell.length_a   1.000
_cell.length_b   1.000
_cell.length_c   1.000
_cell.angle_alpha   90.00
_cell.angle_beta   90.00
_cell.angle_gamma   90.00
#
_symmetry.space_group_name_H-M   'P 1'
#
loop_
_entity.id
_entity.type
_entity.pdbx_description
1 polymer ?
#
loop_
_entity_poly.entity_id
_entity_poly.type
_entity_poly.pdbx_seq_one_letter_code
_entity_poly.pdbx_strand_id
1 'polypeptide(L)'
;MVATFTLKFLKTQWRSFANAHPLARGVISYAVIWPTSSLIQQTIEGRDLKNYDWMRCLRYGLFGALYVAPTLYGWVRLSSAMWPQMNLRVGITKAAVEQISYGPFAGTSFFFVMSLLEGRNVEEAVQEVKDKFPKAFEVGICIWPVIQTINFSMVPEQHRVVFVSVCSLAWTTFLAYMHTKNVHEEEAEDDEKPSSEQKLTQQPLSIQPMSLTTNESLVLKVKRALTL
;
A
#
# COMPACT_ATOMS: atom_id res chain seq x y z
N MET A 1 32.20 27.12 21.77
CA MET A 1 33.21 26.38 20.96
C MET A 1 33.09 24.86 21.11
N VAL A 2 33.03 24.31 22.32
CA VAL A 2 32.93 22.84 22.54
C VAL A 2 31.67 22.21 21.94
N ALA A 3 30.50 22.83 22.13
CA ALA A 3 29.23 22.34 21.56
C ALA A 3 29.22 22.31 20.02
N THR A 4 29.85 23.28 19.38
CA THR A 4 29.95 23.37 17.91
C THR A 4 30.92 22.33 17.35
N PHE A 5 31.97 22.00 18.11
CA PHE A 5 32.92 20.95 17.77
C PHE A 5 32.32 19.55 17.96
N THR A 6 31.62 19.30 19.06
CA THR A 6 30.92 18.02 19.28
C THR A 6 29.80 17.80 18.27
N LEU A 7 28.99 18.82 17.94
CA LEU A 7 28.00 18.74 16.86
C LEU A 7 28.64 18.45 15.50
N LYS A 8 29.76 19.10 15.17
CA LYS A 8 30.49 18.83 13.92
C LYS A 8 31.10 17.44 13.90
N PHE A 9 31.64 16.97 15.03
CA PHE A 9 32.22 15.63 15.18
C PHE A 9 31.13 14.55 15.07
N LEU A 10 30.03 14.68 15.83
CA LEU A 10 28.85 13.82 15.74
C LEU A 10 28.26 13.79 14.34
N LYS A 11 28.14 14.94 13.67
CA LYS A 11 27.65 15.02 12.29
C LYS A 11 28.58 14.33 11.30
N THR A 12 29.89 14.43 11.51
CA THR A 12 30.90 13.77 10.66
C THR A 12 30.91 12.26 10.89
N GLN A 13 30.84 11.81 12.14
CA GLN A 13 30.73 10.40 12.50
C GLN A 13 29.42 9.78 12.03
N TRP A 14 28.29 10.48 12.19
CA TRP A 14 26.99 10.09 11.65
C TRP A 14 27.02 9.94 10.13
N ARG A 15 27.63 10.90 9.42
CA ARG A 15 27.81 10.82 7.96
C ARG A 15 28.68 9.62 7.57
N SER A 16 29.76 9.36 8.30
CA SER A 16 30.65 8.23 8.05
C SER A 16 29.94 6.89 8.26
N PHE A 17 29.21 6.74 9.37
CA PHE A 17 28.43 5.54 9.68
C PHE A 17 27.27 5.33 8.70
N ALA A 18 26.51 6.39 8.40
CA ALA A 18 25.42 6.35 7.44
C ALA A 18 25.92 5.96 6.04
N ASN A 19 27.10 6.42 5.63
CA ASN A 19 27.70 6.05 4.35
C ASN A 19 28.27 4.62 4.36
N ALA A 20 28.74 4.11 5.50
CA ALA A 20 29.22 2.74 5.67
C ALA A 20 28.08 1.71 5.71
N HIS A 21 26.90 2.09 6.19
CA HIS A 21 25.73 1.20 6.31
C HIS A 21 24.48 1.78 5.62
N PRO A 22 24.38 1.71 4.27
CA PRO A 22 23.22 2.19 3.52
C PRO A 22 21.89 1.56 3.99
N LEU A 23 21.91 0.31 4.45
CA LEU A 23 20.76 -0.36 5.03
C LEU A 23 20.28 0.34 6.30
N ALA A 24 21.18 0.74 7.20
CA ALA A 24 20.81 1.41 8.46
C ALA A 24 20.05 2.72 8.19
N ARG A 25 20.45 3.47 7.15
CA ARG A 25 19.71 4.68 6.73
C ARG A 25 18.29 4.36 6.30
N GLY A 26 18.12 3.32 5.49
CA GLY A 26 16.81 2.84 5.09
C GLY A 26 15.95 2.43 6.28
N VAL A 27 16.51 1.61 7.17
CA VAL A 27 15.83 1.15 8.39
C VAL A 27 15.36 2.34 9.25
N ILE A 28 16.23 3.32 9.50
CA ILE A 28 15.89 4.51 10.28
C ILE A 28 14.78 5.33 9.59
N SER A 29 14.90 5.56 8.28
CA SER A 29 13.88 6.30 7.53
C SER A 29 12.52 5.62 7.60
N TYR A 30 12.46 4.31 7.39
CA TYR A 30 11.21 3.55 7.47
C TYR A 30 10.67 3.50 8.91
N ALA A 31 11.53 3.39 9.92
CA ALA A 31 11.14 3.40 11.33
C ALA A 31 10.47 4.71 11.77
N VAL A 32 10.74 5.83 11.09
CA VAL A 32 10.12 7.13 11.39
C VAL A 32 8.94 7.41 10.45
N ILE A 33 9.14 7.21 9.15
CA ILE A 33 8.19 7.64 8.12
C ILE A 33 6.91 6.79 8.13
N TRP A 34 7.02 5.48 8.35
CA TRP A 34 5.84 4.60 8.32
C TRP A 34 4.90 4.77 9.52
N PRO A 35 5.39 4.92 10.76
CA PRO A 35 4.53 5.33 11.87
C PRO A 35 3.91 6.70 11.64
N THR A 36 4.68 7.65 11.09
CA THR A 36 4.17 8.98 10.76
C THR A 36 3.05 8.90 9.73
N SER A 37 3.20 8.07 8.69
CA SER A 37 2.14 7.89 7.71
C SER A 37 0.90 7.24 8.32
N SER A 38 1.06 6.30 9.26
CA SER A 38 -0.07 5.75 10.01
C SER A 38 -0.79 6.82 10.84
N LEU A 39 -0.08 7.73 11.50
CA LEU A 39 -0.69 8.85 12.24
C LEU A 39 -1.48 9.78 11.30
N ILE A 40 -0.92 10.10 10.14
CA ILE A 40 -1.61 10.91 9.12
C ILE A 40 -2.89 10.22 8.65
N GLN A 41 -2.82 8.92 8.33
CA GLN A 41 -4.00 8.14 7.93
C GLN A 41 -5.07 8.17 9.01
N GLN A 42 -4.70 7.94 10.26
CA GLN A 42 -5.64 7.97 11.40
C GLN A 42 -6.27 9.35 11.60
N THR A 43 -5.52 10.42 11.30
CA THR A 43 -6.05 11.79 11.32
C THR A 43 -7.07 12.01 10.20
N ILE A 44 -6.81 11.49 9.00
CA ILE A 44 -7.72 11.57 7.84
C ILE A 44 -8.97 10.70 8.05
N GLU A 45 -8.84 9.59 8.77
CA GLU A 45 -9.97 8.76 9.24
C GLU A 45 -10.82 9.47 10.33
N GLY A 46 -10.45 10.69 10.75
CA GLY A 46 -11.21 11.48 11.73
C GLY A 46 -11.01 11.06 13.19
N ARG A 47 -9.96 10.31 13.52
CA ARG A 47 -9.68 9.92 14.91
C ARG A 47 -9.13 11.10 15.72
N ASP A 48 -9.51 11.15 16.99
CA ASP A 48 -8.92 12.05 17.98
C ASP A 48 -7.60 11.50 18.56
N LEU A 49 -6.73 12.38 19.08
CA LEU A 49 -5.44 12.02 19.71
C LEU A 49 -5.57 10.98 20.83
N LYS A 50 -6.72 10.94 21.52
CA LYS A 50 -7.01 9.95 22.58
C LYS A 50 -7.38 8.57 22.02
N ASN A 51 -7.87 8.52 20.78
CA ASN A 51 -8.36 7.31 20.10
C ASN A 51 -7.39 6.82 19.02
N TYR A 52 -6.17 7.38 18.99
CA TYR A 52 -5.11 6.89 18.10
C TYR A 52 -4.70 5.47 18.49
N ASP A 53 -4.70 4.61 17.49
CA ASP A 53 -4.12 3.28 17.55
C ASP A 53 -2.60 3.40 17.43
N TRP A 54 -1.96 3.59 18.59
CA TRP A 54 -0.50 3.59 18.71
C TRP A 54 0.11 2.22 18.37
N MET A 55 -0.65 1.13 18.52
CA MET A 55 -0.20 -0.20 18.15
C MET A 55 -0.11 -0.34 16.63
N ARG A 56 -1.05 0.24 15.87
CA ARG A 56 -0.96 0.35 14.40
C ARG A 56 0.30 1.11 13.99
N CYS A 57 0.60 2.25 14.64
CA CYS A 57 1.84 2.98 14.35
C CYS A 57 3.09 2.14 14.62
N LEU A 58 3.12 1.39 15.72
CA LEU A 58 4.23 0.50 16.07
C LEU A 58 4.38 -0.62 15.03
N ARG A 59 3.29 -1.29 14.64
CA ARG A 59 3.29 -2.33 13.58
C ARG A 59 3.85 -1.78 12.27
N TYR A 60 3.42 -0.58 11.86
CA TYR A 60 3.94 0.12 10.67
C TYR A 60 5.44 0.39 10.77
N GLY A 61 5.91 0.86 11.92
CA GLY A 61 7.33 1.09 12.17
C GLY A 61 8.16 -0.19 12.12
N LEU A 62 7.71 -1.24 12.82
CA LEU A 62 8.40 -2.53 12.88
C LEU A 62 8.45 -3.20 11.50
N PHE A 63 7.33 -3.24 10.80
CA PHE A 63 7.26 -3.82 9.45
C PHE A 63 8.10 -3.02 8.45
N GLY A 64 8.01 -1.69 8.48
CA GLY A 64 8.82 -0.82 7.64
C GLY A 64 10.32 -1.01 7.88
N ALA A 65 10.74 -0.99 9.13
CA ALA A 65 12.15 -1.03 9.53
C ALA A 65 12.77 -2.43 9.38
N LEU A 66 12.08 -3.48 9.81
CA LEU A 66 12.64 -4.84 9.90
C LEU A 66 12.37 -5.69 8.66
N TYR A 67 11.34 -5.37 7.88
CA TYR A 67 10.96 -6.17 6.70
C TYR A 67 11.13 -5.38 5.40
N VAL A 68 10.50 -4.22 5.28
CA VAL A 68 10.48 -3.47 4.00
C VAL A 68 11.84 -2.89 3.67
N ALA A 69 12.51 -2.23 4.62
CA ALA A 69 13.82 -1.64 4.36
C ALA A 69 14.88 -2.69 3.94
N PRO A 70 15.03 -3.86 4.59
CA PRO A 70 15.95 -4.90 4.14
C PRO A 70 15.58 -5.51 2.77
N THR A 71 14.30 -5.81 2.53
CA THR A 71 13.87 -6.41 1.27
C THR A 71 14.04 -5.43 0.09
N LEU A 72 13.68 -4.16 0.29
CA LEU A 72 13.89 -3.11 -0.70
C LEU A 72 15.38 -2.86 -0.96
N TYR A 73 16.21 -2.85 0.09
CA TYR A 73 17.66 -2.74 -0.07
C TYR A 73 18.22 -3.90 -0.91
N GLY A 74 17.78 -5.13 -0.65
CA GLY A 74 18.12 -6.30 -1.46
C GLY A 74 17.74 -6.14 -2.92
N TRP A 75 16.52 -5.67 -3.20
CA TRP A 75 16.04 -5.39 -4.55
C TRP A 75 16.86 -4.30 -5.27
N VAL A 76 17.13 -3.19 -4.60
CA VAL A 76 17.94 -2.09 -5.18
C VAL A 76 19.37 -2.54 -5.49
N ARG A 77 19.96 -3.39 -4.62
CA ARG A 77 21.28 -3.96 -4.85
C ARG A 77 21.29 -4.93 -6.03
N LEU A 78 20.30 -5.83 -6.10
CA LEU A 78 20.15 -6.78 -7.20
C LEU A 78 19.94 -6.07 -8.54
N SER A 79 19.03 -5.09 -8.59
CA SER A 79 18.77 -4.30 -9.79
C SER A 79 19.98 -3.47 -10.23
N SER A 80 20.80 -2.98 -9.28
CA SER A 80 22.04 -2.27 -9.60
C SER A 80 23.14 -3.22 -10.11
N ALA A 81 23.18 -4.46 -9.63
CA ALA A 81 24.09 -5.49 -10.15
C ALA A 81 23.70 -5.96 -11.57
N MET A 82 22.40 -6.13 -11.84
CA MET A 82 21.90 -6.53 -13.16
C MET A 82 22.00 -5.40 -14.20
N TRP A 83 21.76 -4.16 -13.80
CA TRP A 83 21.84 -2.99 -14.68
C TRP A 83 22.60 -1.83 -13.98
N PRO A 84 23.92 -1.74 -14.17
CA PRO A 84 24.74 -0.76 -13.47
C PRO A 84 24.59 0.68 -13.98
N GLN A 85 24.08 0.90 -15.19
CA GLN A 85 23.96 2.25 -15.73
C GLN A 85 22.84 3.06 -15.05
N MET A 86 23.10 4.36 -14.84
CA MET A 86 22.12 5.35 -14.39
C MET A 86 21.69 6.23 -15.57
N ASN A 87 20.85 5.70 -16.45
CA ASN A 87 20.24 6.45 -17.53
C ASN A 87 18.73 6.19 -17.58
N LEU A 88 17.99 7.05 -18.28
CA LEU A 88 16.53 7.00 -18.32
C LEU A 88 16.01 5.65 -18.84
N ARG A 89 16.64 5.11 -19.89
CA ARG A 89 16.26 3.82 -20.48
C ARG A 89 16.35 2.68 -19.46
N VAL A 90 17.46 2.60 -18.73
CA VAL A 90 17.64 1.60 -17.67
C VAL A 90 16.70 1.86 -16.49
N GLY A 91 16.43 3.12 -16.15
CA GLY A 91 15.45 3.49 -15.12
C GLY A 91 14.05 2.95 -15.45
N ILE A 92 13.60 3.14 -16.70
CA ILE A 92 12.31 2.61 -17.19
C ILE A 92 12.30 1.08 -17.15
N THR A 93 13.37 0.42 -17.63
CA THR A 93 13.46 -1.05 -17.60
C THR A 93 13.41 -1.58 -16.17
N LYS A 94 14.16 -0.99 -15.24
CA LYS A 94 14.14 -1.39 -13.82
C LYS A 94 12.76 -1.20 -13.21
N ALA A 95 12.12 -0.05 -13.47
CA ALA A 95 10.78 0.24 -12.98
C ALA A 95 9.76 -0.77 -13.53
N ALA A 96 9.80 -1.10 -14.83
CA ALA A 96 8.91 -2.08 -15.44
C ALA A 96 9.10 -3.49 -14.84
N VAL A 97 10.36 -3.92 -14.67
CA VAL A 97 10.68 -5.21 -14.04
C VAL A 97 10.20 -5.22 -12.59
N GLU A 98 10.39 -4.13 -11.86
CA GLU A 98 9.94 -4.00 -10.47
C GLU A 98 8.42 -4.16 -10.35
N GLN A 99 7.64 -3.55 -11.24
CA GLN A 99 6.18 -3.65 -11.21
C GLN A 99 5.63 -5.06 -11.46
N ILE A 100 6.41 -5.95 -12.09
CA ILE A 100 6.00 -7.33 -12.36
C ILE A 100 6.56 -8.30 -11.29
N SER A 101 7.61 -7.90 -10.57
CA SER A 101 8.31 -8.75 -9.61
C SER A 101 8.14 -8.26 -8.16
N TYR A 102 8.95 -7.28 -7.75
CA TYR A 102 8.97 -6.80 -6.38
C TYR A 102 7.70 -6.04 -5.98
N GLY A 103 7.04 -5.32 -6.90
CA GLY A 103 5.80 -4.58 -6.64
C GLY A 103 4.67 -5.47 -6.12
N PRO A 104 4.26 -6.51 -6.88
CA PRO A 104 3.23 -7.45 -6.45
C PRO A 104 3.60 -8.20 -5.17
N PHE A 105 4.87 -8.61 -5.04
CA PHE A 105 5.40 -9.23 -3.83
C PHE A 105 5.28 -8.30 -2.61
N ALA A 106 5.72 -7.05 -2.73
CA ALA A 106 5.70 -6.07 -1.65
C ALA A 106 4.27 -5.69 -1.25
N GLY A 107 3.38 -5.47 -2.23
CA GLY A 107 1.98 -5.15 -1.96
C GLY A 107 1.23 -6.31 -1.30
N THR A 108 1.41 -7.53 -1.80
CA THR A 108 0.82 -8.74 -1.19
C THR A 108 1.35 -8.95 0.23
N SER A 109 2.67 -8.86 0.41
CA SER A 109 3.32 -8.99 1.73
C SER A 109 2.81 -7.93 2.71
N PHE A 110 2.59 -6.70 2.26
CA PHE A 110 2.09 -5.62 3.10
C PHE A 110 0.70 -5.94 3.66
N PHE A 111 -0.29 -6.20 2.81
CA PHE A 111 -1.66 -6.48 3.27
C PHE A 111 -1.73 -7.75 4.10
N PHE A 112 -0.99 -8.80 3.69
CA PHE A 112 -0.97 -10.07 4.41
C PHE A 112 -0.34 -9.94 5.80
N VAL A 113 0.88 -9.42 5.90
CA VAL A 113 1.60 -9.33 7.18
C VAL A 113 0.94 -8.31 8.09
N MET A 114 0.43 -7.18 7.57
CA MET A 114 -0.31 -6.23 8.40
C MET A 114 -1.57 -6.86 9.00
N SER A 115 -2.33 -7.63 8.22
CA SER A 115 -3.50 -8.35 8.72
C SER A 115 -3.15 -9.32 9.84
N LEU A 116 -2.05 -10.07 9.69
CA LEU A 116 -1.57 -10.96 10.74
C LEU A 116 -1.11 -10.20 11.99
N LEU A 117 -0.44 -9.06 11.82
CA LEU A 117 -0.02 -8.19 12.93
C LEU A 117 -1.20 -7.55 13.67
N GLU A 118 -2.33 -7.36 12.99
CA GLU A 118 -3.61 -6.95 13.59
C GLU A 118 -4.27 -8.08 14.40
N GLY A 119 -3.77 -9.31 14.31
CA GLY A 119 -4.28 -10.48 15.04
C GLY A 119 -5.31 -11.29 14.26
N ARG A 120 -5.48 -11.03 12.96
CA ARG A 120 -6.36 -11.80 12.07
C ARG A 120 -5.77 -13.18 11.78
N ASN A 121 -6.63 -14.15 11.47
CA ASN A 121 -6.17 -15.46 11.03
C ASN A 121 -5.64 -15.42 9.57
N VAL A 122 -5.06 -16.53 9.11
CA VAL A 122 -4.43 -16.60 7.78
C VAL A 122 -5.47 -16.46 6.67
N GLU A 123 -6.64 -17.08 6.83
CA GLU A 123 -7.74 -17.00 5.88
C GLU A 123 -8.24 -15.57 5.68
N GLU A 124 -8.44 -14.84 6.79
CA GLU A 124 -8.79 -13.41 6.79
C GLU A 124 -7.71 -12.54 6.16
N ALA A 125 -6.43 -12.82 6.43
CA ALA A 125 -5.32 -12.11 5.81
C ALA A 125 -5.25 -12.32 4.30
N VAL A 126 -5.52 -13.55 3.83
CA VAL A 126 -5.62 -13.85 2.38
C VAL A 126 -6.81 -13.13 1.76
N GLN A 127 -7.93 -13.06 2.47
CA GLN A 127 -9.11 -12.35 1.98
C GLN A 127 -8.87 -10.85 1.88
N GLU A 128 -8.24 -10.23 2.88
CA GLU A 128 -7.85 -8.82 2.86
C GLU A 128 -6.96 -8.50 1.64
N VAL A 129 -5.99 -9.36 1.33
CA VAL A 129 -5.17 -9.22 0.13
C VAL A 129 -6.05 -9.24 -1.11
N LYS A 130 -6.94 -10.21 -1.27
CA LYS A 130 -7.82 -10.32 -2.45
C LYS A 130 -8.71 -9.09 -2.63
N ASP A 131 -9.15 -8.48 -1.54
CA ASP A 131 -10.11 -7.37 -1.59
C ASP A 131 -9.41 -6.03 -1.80
N LYS A 132 -8.26 -5.79 -1.15
CA LYS A 132 -7.58 -4.49 -1.16
C LYS A 132 -6.44 -4.40 -2.17
N PHE A 133 -5.69 -5.49 -2.40
CA PHE A 133 -4.52 -5.45 -3.28
C PHE A 133 -4.87 -5.08 -4.72
N PRO A 134 -5.90 -5.63 -5.38
CA PRO A 134 -6.19 -5.31 -6.78
C PRO A 134 -6.48 -3.81 -6.99
N LYS A 135 -7.33 -3.23 -6.13
CA LYS A 135 -7.67 -1.79 -6.18
C LYS A 135 -6.44 -0.91 -5.95
N ALA A 136 -5.64 -1.25 -4.93
CA ALA A 136 -4.42 -0.51 -4.64
C ALA A 136 -3.36 -0.66 -5.75
N PHE A 137 -3.27 -1.84 -6.37
CA PHE A 137 -2.34 -2.13 -7.44
C PHE A 137 -2.72 -1.42 -8.75
N GLU A 138 -4.02 -1.35 -9.08
CA GLU A 138 -4.52 -0.63 -10.25
C GLU A 138 -4.17 0.87 -10.22
N VAL A 139 -4.28 1.51 -9.06
CA VAL A 139 -3.86 2.91 -8.93
C VAL A 139 -2.33 3.00 -8.84
N GLY A 140 -1.70 2.03 -8.19
CA GLY A 140 -0.26 1.97 -7.98
C GLY A 140 0.53 1.81 -9.27
N ILE A 141 0.07 1.00 -10.22
CA ILE A 141 0.76 0.71 -11.48
C ILE A 141 0.88 1.95 -12.37
N CYS A 142 0.05 2.97 -12.16
CA CYS A 142 0.11 4.23 -12.89
C CYS A 142 1.14 5.21 -12.28
N ILE A 143 1.36 5.13 -10.96
CA ILE A 143 2.15 6.11 -10.19
C ILE A 143 3.56 5.59 -9.90
N TRP A 144 3.67 4.36 -9.39
CA TRP A 144 4.92 3.77 -8.95
C TRP A 144 5.98 3.60 -10.06
N PRO A 145 5.67 3.23 -11.32
CA PRO A 145 6.71 3.16 -12.34
C PRO A 145 7.34 4.52 -12.65
N VAL A 146 6.58 5.61 -12.56
CA VAL A 146 7.11 6.97 -12.74
C VAL A 146 8.06 7.31 -11.59
N ILE A 147 7.62 7.09 -10.35
CA ILE A 147 8.42 7.30 -9.15
C ILE A 147 9.72 6.48 -9.20
N GLN A 148 9.63 5.19 -9.55
CA GLN A 148 10.80 4.32 -9.63
C GLN A 148 11.71 4.65 -10.79
N THR A 149 11.18 5.12 -11.93
CA THR A 149 12.00 5.61 -13.04
C THR A 149 12.86 6.79 -12.57
N ILE A 150 12.27 7.76 -11.87
CA ILE A 150 13.00 8.88 -11.26
C ILE A 150 14.02 8.38 -10.25
N ASN A 151 13.63 7.44 -9.38
CA ASN A 151 14.51 6.85 -8.37
C ASN A 151 15.76 6.20 -8.99
N PHE A 152 15.60 5.40 -10.06
CA PHE A 152 16.72 4.69 -10.67
C PHE A 152 17.56 5.54 -11.62
N SER A 153 16.97 6.57 -12.24
CA SER A 153 17.67 7.43 -13.21
C SER A 153 18.32 8.65 -12.58
N MET A 154 17.73 9.23 -11.52
CA MET A 154 18.18 10.50 -10.94
C MET A 154 18.70 10.37 -9.51
N VAL A 155 18.21 9.39 -8.72
CA VAL A 155 18.59 9.28 -7.31
C VAL A 155 19.83 8.39 -7.15
N PRO A 156 20.89 8.88 -6.46
CA PRO A 156 22.07 8.07 -6.14
C PRO A 156 21.69 6.85 -5.32
N GLU A 157 22.35 5.71 -5.55
CA GLU A 157 22.02 4.42 -4.93
C GLU A 157 21.82 4.48 -3.41
N GLN A 158 22.69 5.23 -2.72
CA GLN A 158 22.66 5.40 -1.26
C GLN A 158 21.38 6.07 -0.73
N HIS A 159 20.66 6.82 -1.56
CA HIS A 159 19.47 7.58 -1.19
C HIS A 159 18.17 6.97 -1.70
N ARG A 160 18.23 5.93 -2.55
CA ARG A 160 17.04 5.35 -3.19
C ARG A 160 16.01 4.81 -2.20
N VAL A 161 16.47 4.10 -1.17
CA VAL A 161 15.59 3.55 -0.11
C VAL A 161 14.89 4.68 0.66
N VAL A 162 15.60 5.76 0.96
CA VAL A 162 15.04 6.93 1.65
C VAL A 162 14.03 7.66 0.76
N PHE A 163 14.35 7.85 -0.52
CA PHE A 163 13.42 8.45 -1.49
C PHE A 163 12.11 7.68 -1.56
N VAL A 164 12.18 6.35 -1.72
CA VAL A 164 10.98 5.49 -1.77
C VAL A 164 10.18 5.60 -0.48
N SER A 165 10.83 5.63 0.69
CA SER A 165 10.13 5.78 1.98
C SER A 165 9.28 7.05 2.04
N VAL A 166 9.80 8.19 1.56
CA VAL A 166 9.06 9.46 1.51
C VAL A 166 7.88 9.37 0.54
N CYS A 167 8.08 8.78 -0.65
CA CYS A 167 7.00 8.53 -1.59
C CYS A 167 5.93 7.60 -1.01
N SER A 168 6.31 6.60 -0.21
CA SER A 168 5.36 5.72 0.49
C SER A 168 4.47 6.48 1.48
N LEU A 169 4.97 7.53 2.14
CA LEU A 169 4.14 8.39 2.99
C LEU A 169 3.08 9.14 2.17
N ALA A 170 3.48 9.72 1.04
CA ALA A 170 2.53 10.38 0.15
C ALA A 170 1.48 9.40 -0.39
N TRP A 171 1.91 8.21 -0.82
CA TRP A 171 1.04 7.14 -1.28
C TRP A 171 0.01 6.70 -0.23
N THR A 172 0.45 6.45 0.99
CA THR A 172 -0.42 6.00 2.08
C THR A 172 -1.40 7.09 2.53
N THR A 173 -0.99 8.36 2.49
CA THR A 173 -1.87 9.51 2.72
C THR A 173 -2.96 9.58 1.65
N PHE A 174 -2.57 9.42 0.38
CA PHE A 174 -3.48 9.41 -0.75
C PHE A 174 -4.49 8.25 -0.69
N LEU A 175 -4.04 7.04 -0.34
CA LEU A 175 -4.92 5.89 -0.16
C LEU A 175 -5.94 6.10 0.97
N ALA A 176 -5.53 6.68 2.12
CA ALA A 176 -6.47 6.99 3.19
C ALA A 176 -7.52 8.02 2.75
N TYR A 177 -7.10 9.07 2.04
CA TYR A 177 -8.04 10.05 1.50
C TYR A 177 -9.06 9.41 0.54
N MET A 178 -8.59 8.58 -0.40
CA MET A 178 -9.48 7.86 -1.31
C MET A 178 -10.44 6.92 -0.57
N HIS A 179 -9.95 6.19 0.42
CA HIS A 179 -10.77 5.28 1.22
C HIS A 179 -11.88 6.02 1.96
N THR A 180 -11.55 7.12 2.65
CA THR A 180 -12.54 7.95 3.35
C THR A 180 -13.59 8.51 2.38
N LYS A 181 -13.16 8.96 1.20
CA LYS A 181 -14.08 9.48 0.18
C LYS A 181 -15.07 8.40 -0.30
N ASN A 182 -14.59 7.21 -0.63
CA ASN A 182 -15.45 6.13 -1.13
C ASN A 182 -16.49 5.68 -0.07
N VAL A 183 -16.10 5.63 1.21
CA VAL A 183 -17.04 5.30 2.31
C VAL A 183 -18.17 6.32 2.40
N HIS A 184 -17.86 7.62 2.28
CA HIS A 184 -18.89 8.66 2.29
C HIS A 184 -19.80 8.64 1.06
N GLU A 185 -19.29 8.22 -0.11
CA GLU A 185 -20.11 8.05 -1.31
C GLU A 185 -21.03 6.81 -1.18
N GLU A 186 -20.55 5.70 -0.62
CA GLU A 186 -21.37 4.50 -0.35
C GLU A 186 -22.47 4.78 0.70
N GLU A 187 -22.15 5.50 1.78
CA GLU A 187 -23.14 5.93 2.78
C GLU A 187 -24.20 6.87 2.18
N ALA A 188 -23.79 7.80 1.32
CA ALA A 188 -24.72 8.71 0.63
C ALA A 188 -25.63 7.98 -0.37
N GLU A 189 -25.12 6.97 -1.09
CA GLU A 189 -25.93 6.16 -2.01
C GLU A 189 -26.91 5.22 -1.28
N ASP A 190 -26.56 4.73 -0.09
CA ASP A 190 -27.46 3.90 0.72
C ASP A 190 -28.52 4.73 1.47
N ASP A 191 -28.21 5.98 1.86
CA ASP A 191 -29.19 6.92 2.42
C ASP A 191 -30.16 7.50 1.35
N GLU A 192 -29.78 7.51 0.07
CA GLU A 192 -30.60 8.05 -1.03
C GLU A 192 -31.57 7.03 -1.65
N LYS A 193 -31.50 5.73 -1.30
CA LYS A 193 -32.51 4.73 -1.73
C LYS A 193 -33.82 4.95 -0.96
N PRO A 194 -34.93 5.37 -1.62
CA PRO A 194 -36.18 5.57 -0.91
C PRO A 194 -36.72 4.23 -0.40
N SER A 195 -37.06 4.23 0.87
CA SER A 195 -37.83 3.22 1.59
C SER A 195 -39.24 3.03 0.97
N SER A 196 -39.32 2.45 -0.23
CA SER A 196 -40.57 2.14 -0.92
C SER A 196 -40.62 0.68 -1.38
N GLU A 197 -40.40 -0.28 -0.48
CA GLU A 197 -40.88 -1.66 -0.65
C GLU A 197 -41.04 -2.39 0.70
N GLN A 198 -41.70 -1.73 1.66
CA GLN A 198 -42.22 -2.41 2.86
C GLN A 198 -43.66 -1.97 3.12
N LYS A 199 -44.61 -2.56 2.38
CA LYS A 199 -46.01 -2.76 2.79
C LYS A 199 -46.72 -3.68 1.80
N LEU A 200 -47.55 -4.58 2.36
CA LEU A 200 -48.33 -5.71 1.77
C LEU A 200 -47.48 -6.97 1.51
N THR A 201 -47.67 -8.14 2.13
CA THR A 201 -48.87 -8.76 2.73
C THR A 201 -48.41 -9.90 3.66
N GLN A 202 -49.09 -10.13 4.78
CA GLN A 202 -48.89 -11.30 5.64
C GLN A 202 -49.55 -12.58 5.06
N GLN A 203 -49.01 -13.75 5.48
CA GLN A 203 -49.60 -15.12 5.62
C GLN A 203 -49.31 -16.19 4.52
N PRO A 204 -49.27 -17.50 4.87
CA PRO A 204 -48.24 -18.21 5.64
C PRO A 204 -47.63 -19.45 4.89
N LEU A 205 -46.66 -20.10 5.55
CA LEU A 205 -45.88 -21.31 5.19
C LEU A 205 -46.59 -22.41 4.34
N SER A 206 -45.94 -22.86 3.25
CA SER A 206 -46.08 -24.21 2.68
C SER A 206 -44.75 -24.68 2.06
N ILE A 207 -44.45 -25.98 2.16
CA ILE A 207 -43.18 -26.59 1.77
C ILE A 207 -43.32 -27.34 0.42
N GLN A 208 -42.27 -27.24 -0.41
CA GLN A 208 -41.78 -28.14 -1.50
C GLN A 208 -42.15 -27.81 -2.97
N PRO A 209 -41.36 -28.22 -4.00
CA PRO A 209 -39.97 -28.73 -4.03
C PRO A 209 -39.03 -27.97 -5.00
N MET A 210 -37.75 -28.33 -4.96
CA MET A 210 -36.65 -27.94 -5.85
C MET A 210 -37.02 -27.99 -7.35
N SER A 211 -36.89 -26.87 -8.05
CA SER A 211 -36.94 -26.80 -9.52
C SER A 211 -35.67 -26.14 -10.07
N LEU A 212 -34.97 -26.87 -10.94
CA LEU A 212 -33.87 -26.34 -11.75
C LEU A 212 -34.41 -25.21 -12.62
N THR A 213 -33.89 -24.00 -12.45
CA THR A 213 -34.07 -22.92 -13.42
C THR A 213 -32.73 -22.60 -14.07
N THR A 214 -32.63 -23.08 -15.30
CA THR A 214 -31.57 -22.80 -16.27
C THR A 214 -31.37 -21.29 -16.42
N ASN A 215 -30.12 -20.84 -16.29
CA ASN A 215 -29.70 -19.44 -16.43
C ASN A 215 -29.93 -18.89 -17.85
N GLU A 216 -31.15 -18.44 -18.16
CA GLU A 216 -31.45 -17.68 -19.39
C GLU A 216 -30.84 -16.26 -19.40
N SER A 217 -30.38 -15.76 -18.24
CA SER A 217 -29.77 -14.43 -18.11
C SER A 217 -28.38 -14.31 -18.76
N LEU A 218 -27.67 -15.42 -18.92
CA LEU A 218 -26.31 -15.43 -19.49
C LEU A 218 -26.32 -15.43 -21.03
N VAL A 219 -27.28 -16.11 -21.65
CA VAL A 219 -27.41 -16.15 -23.12
C VAL A 219 -27.80 -14.77 -23.68
N LEU A 220 -28.62 -14.02 -22.94
CA LEU A 220 -29.03 -12.66 -23.29
C LEU A 220 -27.88 -11.65 -23.17
N LYS A 221 -26.99 -11.82 -22.18
CA LYS A 221 -25.78 -10.98 -22.02
C LYS A 221 -24.75 -11.23 -23.12
N VAL A 222 -24.57 -12.48 -23.54
CA VAL A 222 -23.63 -12.83 -24.63
C VAL A 222 -24.11 -12.35 -26.00
N LYS A 223 -25.43 -12.40 -26.30
CA LYS A 223 -25.97 -11.86 -27.56
C LYS A 223 -25.81 -10.34 -27.68
N ARG A 224 -25.96 -9.58 -26.57
CA ARG A 224 -25.76 -8.12 -26.60
C ARG A 224 -24.30 -7.70 -26.83
N ALA A 225 -23.32 -8.50 -26.41
CA ALA A 225 -21.91 -8.19 -26.59
C ALA A 225 -21.37 -8.44 -28.01
N LEU A 226 -22.09 -9.17 -28.86
CA LEU A 226 -21.66 -9.53 -30.22
C LEU A 226 -22.31 -8.67 -31.33
N THR A 227 -23.07 -7.63 -30.97
CA THR A 227 -23.78 -6.77 -31.95
C THR A 227 -23.33 -5.30 -31.95
N LEU A 228 -22.12 -5.01 -31.46
CA LEU A 228 -21.39 -3.75 -31.65
C LEU A 228 -19.96 -4.08 -32.08
#